data_AF-A0A094H8U3-F1
#
_entry.id   AF-A0A094H8U3-F1
#
_cell.length_a   1.000
_cell.length_b   1.000
_cell.length_c   1.000
_cell.angle_alpha   90.00
_cell.angle_beta   90.00
_cell.angle_gamma   90.00
#
_symmetry.space_group_name_H-M   'P 1'
#
loop_
_entity.id
_entity.type
_entity.pdbx_description
1 polymer ?
#
loop_
_entity_poly.entity_id
_entity_poly.type
_entity_poly.pdbx_seq_one_letter_code
_entity_poly.pdbx_strand_id
1 'polypeptide(L)'
;MAPSSLLHVFFSLAGLLSLLGSVFAMPDPRLSSRQTVLLPDVDPFYAAPAGLSSAKPGDILRSRPVPYPIAAFNTAVVNLKDAYQILYRTTDSNGQPEAAMTTLLIPYKLLLLLLLYLFSSGG
;
A
#
# COMPACT_ATOMS: atom_id res chain seq x y z
N MET A 1 -68.04 -15.56 20.28
CA MET A 1 -67.36 -14.44 19.61
C MET A 1 -66.25 -13.96 20.54
N ALA A 2 -65.04 -14.50 20.36
CA ALA A 2 -63.85 -14.16 21.13
C ALA A 2 -62.69 -13.98 20.13
N PRO A 3 -61.72 -13.09 20.41
CA PRO A 3 -61.04 -12.31 19.38
C PRO A 3 -59.84 -13.06 18.79
N SER A 4 -59.90 -13.34 17.49
CA SER A 4 -58.82 -13.91 16.68
C SER A 4 -57.79 -12.85 16.23
N SER A 5 -57.51 -11.87 17.08
CA SER A 5 -56.74 -10.67 16.71
C SER A 5 -55.41 -10.52 17.46
N LEU A 6 -55.02 -11.53 18.25
CA LEU A 6 -53.81 -11.47 19.09
C LEU A 6 -52.65 -12.37 18.60
N LEU A 7 -52.85 -13.14 17.53
CA LEU A 7 -51.83 -14.06 16.99
C LEU A 7 -50.91 -13.42 15.93
N HIS A 8 -51.23 -12.22 15.43
CA HIS A 8 -50.37 -11.52 14.47
C HIS A 8 -49.34 -10.59 15.11
N VAL A 9 -49.53 -10.18 16.37
CA VAL A 9 -48.60 -9.25 17.03
C VAL A 9 -47.29 -9.97 17.43
N PHE A 10 -47.34 -11.27 17.70
CA PHE A 10 -46.16 -12.05 18.09
C PHE A 10 -45.22 -12.43 16.93
N PHE A 11 -45.65 -12.32 15.67
CA PHE A 11 -44.77 -12.56 14.51
C PHE A 11 -43.98 -11.31 14.06
N SER A 12 -44.24 -10.14 14.65
CA SER A 12 -43.56 -8.89 14.26
C SER A 12 -42.34 -8.52 15.12
N LEU A 13 -41.97 -9.32 16.13
CA LEU A 13 -40.80 -9.02 16.99
C LEU A 13 -39.56 -9.89 16.72
N ALA A 14 -39.65 -10.89 15.83
CA ALA A 14 -38.50 -11.74 15.45
C ALA A 14 -37.72 -11.25 14.21
N GLY A 15 -38.19 -10.19 13.53
CA GLY A 15 -37.50 -9.62 12.36
C GLY A 15 -36.54 -8.47 12.67
N LEU A 16 -36.59 -7.90 13.88
CA LEU A 16 -35.86 -6.68 14.25
C LEU A 16 -34.62 -6.95 15.13
N LEU A 17 -34.11 -8.18 15.15
CA LEU A 17 -32.87 -8.56 15.82
C LEU A 17 -31.95 -9.38 14.89
N SER A 18 -31.87 -8.99 13.62
CA SER A 18 -30.91 -9.55 12.64
C SER A 18 -30.04 -8.47 11.98
N LEU A 19 -30.13 -7.21 12.43
CA LEU A 19 -29.30 -6.10 11.95
C LEU A 19 -28.03 -5.86 12.81
N LEU A 20 -27.51 -6.88 13.47
CA LEU A 20 -26.08 -6.93 13.80
C LEU A 20 -25.40 -7.85 12.78
N GLY A 21 -25.48 -7.48 11.51
CA GLY A 21 -24.58 -8.00 10.49
C GLY A 21 -23.17 -7.70 10.97
N SER A 22 -22.50 -8.73 11.48
CA SER A 22 -21.19 -8.59 12.09
C SER A 22 -20.23 -8.00 11.06
N VAL A 23 -19.79 -6.77 11.30
CA VAL A 23 -18.68 -6.16 10.55
C VAL A 23 -17.39 -6.86 11.01
N PHE A 24 -17.26 -8.16 10.73
CA PHE A 24 -15.95 -8.76 10.71
C PHE A 24 -15.29 -8.22 9.45
N ALA A 25 -14.32 -7.32 9.62
CA ALA A 25 -13.40 -6.98 8.56
C ALA A 25 -12.75 -8.29 8.10
N MET A 26 -13.25 -8.87 7.02
CA MET A 26 -12.63 -10.05 6.42
C MET A 26 -11.19 -9.64 6.08
N PRO A 27 -10.17 -10.39 6.54
CA PRO A 27 -8.79 -10.13 6.16
C PRO A 27 -8.73 -10.07 4.64
N ASP A 28 -8.16 -8.99 4.09
CA ASP A 28 -8.00 -8.88 2.64
C ASP A 28 -7.17 -10.08 2.16
N PRO A 29 -7.70 -10.95 1.27
CA PRO A 29 -6.99 -12.15 0.84
C PRO A 29 -5.64 -11.83 0.18
N ARG A 30 -5.44 -10.60 -0.30
CA ARG A 30 -4.14 -10.11 -0.80
C ARG A 30 -3.06 -10.02 0.29
N LEU A 31 -3.44 -9.92 1.56
CA LEU A 31 -2.53 -9.92 2.71
C LEU A 31 -2.17 -11.33 3.19
N SER A 32 -2.86 -12.37 2.69
CA SER A 32 -2.67 -13.76 3.13
C SER A 32 -1.49 -14.47 2.45
N SER A 33 -0.88 -13.86 1.42
CA SER A 33 0.34 -14.37 0.79
C SER A 33 1.55 -14.03 1.65
N ARG A 34 1.84 -14.86 2.65
CA ARG A 34 3.11 -14.81 3.38
C ARG A 34 4.21 -15.46 2.53
N GLN A 35 4.64 -14.78 1.48
CA GLN A 35 5.91 -15.10 0.85
C GLN A 35 7.06 -14.56 1.72
N THR A 36 8.20 -15.24 1.72
CA THR A 36 9.37 -14.82 2.49
C THR A 36 10.02 -13.63 1.79
N VAL A 37 9.88 -12.43 2.37
CA VAL A 37 10.64 -11.26 1.93
C VAL A 37 12.09 -11.47 2.35
N LEU A 38 13.03 -11.26 1.42
CA LEU A 38 14.42 -11.12 1.78
C LEU A 38 14.59 -9.84 2.62
N LEU A 39 15.39 -9.90 3.68
CA LEU A 39 15.79 -8.68 4.38
C LEU A 39 16.59 -7.79 3.40
N PRO A 40 16.51 -6.45 3.53
CA PRO A 40 17.26 -5.55 2.66
C PRO A 40 18.74 -5.91 2.53
N ASP A 41 19.38 -6.31 3.64
CA ASP A 41 20.81 -6.66 3.69
C ASP A 41 21.19 -7.89 2.84
N VAL A 42 20.22 -8.76 2.53
CA VAL A 42 20.45 -9.99 1.73
C VAL A 42 19.72 -9.95 0.39
N ASP A 43 19.06 -8.86 0.07
CA ASP A 43 18.34 -8.68 -1.19
C ASP A 43 19.24 -7.93 -2.20
N PRO A 44 19.65 -8.58 -3.31
CA PRO A 44 20.52 -7.98 -4.32
C PRO A 44 19.98 -6.68 -4.93
N PHE A 45 18.68 -6.42 -4.82
CA PHE A 45 18.09 -5.16 -5.26
C PHE A 45 18.67 -3.94 -4.54
N TYR A 46 19.12 -4.07 -3.29
CA TYR A 46 19.71 -2.96 -2.51
C TYR A 46 21.22 -2.81 -2.71
N ALA A 47 21.90 -3.77 -3.33
CA ALA A 47 23.37 -3.77 -3.46
C ALA A 47 23.87 -2.72 -4.48
N ALA A 48 24.66 -1.74 -4.05
CA ALA A 48 25.21 -0.71 -4.94
C ALA A 48 25.91 -1.32 -6.18
N PRO A 49 25.61 -0.86 -7.41
CA PRO A 49 26.26 -1.36 -8.61
C PRO A 49 27.69 -0.84 -8.75
N ALA A 50 28.57 -1.59 -9.43
CA ALA A 50 29.97 -1.19 -9.65
C ALA A 50 30.13 0.17 -10.37
N GLY A 51 29.14 0.59 -11.17
CA GLY A 51 29.15 1.87 -11.91
C GLY A 51 28.57 3.06 -11.15
N LEU A 52 28.34 2.97 -9.83
CA LEU A 52 27.66 4.00 -9.05
C LEU A 52 28.33 5.39 -9.17
N SER A 53 29.66 5.44 -9.18
CA SER A 53 30.41 6.69 -9.27
C SER A 53 30.29 7.38 -10.63
N SER A 54 29.99 6.64 -11.69
CA SER A 54 29.80 7.18 -13.04
C SER A 54 28.37 7.65 -13.29
N ALA A 55 27.41 7.20 -12.48
CA ALA A 55 26.02 7.64 -12.55
C ALA A 55 25.83 9.03 -11.91
N LYS A 56 24.92 9.82 -12.47
CA LYS A 56 24.60 11.18 -12.03
C LYS A 56 23.57 11.16 -10.89
N PRO A 57 23.57 12.17 -10.00
CA PRO A 57 22.48 12.37 -9.03
C PRO A 57 21.11 12.30 -9.72
N GLY A 58 20.23 11.42 -9.23
CA GLY A 58 18.89 11.20 -9.76
C GLY A 58 18.77 10.05 -10.77
N ASP A 59 19.88 9.49 -11.28
CA ASP A 59 19.81 8.37 -12.22
C ASP A 59 19.14 7.15 -11.59
N ILE A 60 18.20 6.55 -12.31
CA ILE A 60 17.58 5.28 -11.92
C ILE A 60 18.58 4.15 -12.20
N LEU A 61 18.98 3.45 -11.15
CA LEU A 61 19.92 2.34 -11.21
C LEU A 61 19.19 1.03 -11.47
N ARG A 62 18.06 0.80 -10.79
CA ARG A 62 17.20 -0.38 -10.93
C ARG A 62 15.76 -0.03 -10.56
N SER A 63 14.81 -0.79 -11.10
CA SER A 63 13.41 -0.75 -10.69
C SER A 63 12.81 -2.15 -10.65
N ARG A 64 11.86 -2.35 -9.75
CA ARG A 64 11.04 -3.57 -9.70
C ARG A 64 9.64 -3.27 -9.15
N PRO A 65 8.61 -4.06 -9.48
CA PRO A 65 7.34 -4.01 -8.75
C PRO A 65 7.58 -4.23 -7.26
N VAL A 66 6.76 -3.60 -6.41
CA VAL A 66 6.81 -3.89 -4.97
C VAL A 66 6.50 -5.38 -4.75
N PRO A 67 7.26 -6.08 -3.88
CA PRO A 67 7.07 -7.51 -3.67
C PRO A 67 5.73 -7.84 -2.98
N TYR A 68 5.08 -6.85 -2.34
CA TYR A 68 3.79 -7.00 -1.67
C TYR A 68 2.90 -5.78 -1.88
N PRO A 69 1.56 -5.96 -1.83
CA PRO A 69 0.63 -4.84 -1.80
C PRO A 69 0.94 -3.88 -0.65
N ILE A 70 0.97 -2.57 -0.95
CA ILE A 70 1.11 -1.55 0.08
C ILE A 70 -0.18 -1.50 0.89
N ALA A 71 -0.10 -1.73 2.20
CA ALA A 71 -1.23 -1.69 3.11
C ALA A 71 -1.06 -0.58 4.15
N ALA A 72 -2.10 0.25 4.32
CA ALA A 72 -2.18 1.19 5.42
C ALA A 72 -2.40 0.42 6.72
N PHE A 73 -1.55 0.68 7.72
CA PHE A 73 -1.61 0.06 9.06
C PHE A 73 -1.65 -1.47 9.05
N ASN A 74 -1.15 -2.11 7.98
CA ASN A 74 -1.21 -3.56 7.78
C ASN A 74 -2.64 -4.15 7.81
N THR A 75 -3.67 -3.32 7.63
CA THR A 75 -5.09 -3.72 7.74
C THR A 75 -5.89 -3.43 6.48
N ALA A 76 -5.51 -2.41 5.71
CA ALA A 76 -6.22 -2.01 4.49
C ALA A 76 -5.25 -1.84 3.32
N VAL A 77 -5.37 -2.67 2.29
CA VAL A 77 -4.59 -2.49 1.06
C VAL A 77 -4.95 -1.16 0.42
N VAL A 78 -3.93 -0.34 0.16
CA VAL A 78 -4.10 0.94 -0.52
C VAL A 78 -4.51 0.68 -1.96
N ASN A 79 -5.57 1.35 -2.43
CA ASN A 79 -6.09 1.16 -3.78
C ASN A 79 -5.23 1.88 -4.82
N LEU A 80 -4.11 1.26 -5.18
CA LEU A 80 -3.15 1.73 -6.18
C LEU A 80 -3.30 0.94 -7.48
N LYS A 81 -3.07 1.61 -8.61
CA LYS A 81 -2.94 0.96 -9.92
C LYS A 81 -1.69 0.10 -9.95
N ASP A 82 -0.57 0.65 -9.49
CA ASP A 82 0.73 -0.01 -9.44
C ASP A 82 1.60 0.60 -8.33
N ALA A 83 2.64 -0.12 -7.93
CA ALA A 83 3.69 0.41 -7.07
C ALA A 83 5.04 -0.22 -7.43
N TYR A 84 6.08 0.61 -7.43
CA TYR A 84 7.44 0.22 -7.82
C TYR A 84 8.44 0.61 -6.74
N GLN A 85 9.42 -0.25 -6.51
CA GLN A 85 10.65 0.12 -5.82
C GLN A 85 11.64 0.63 -6.87
N ILE A 86 12.26 1.77 -6.60
CA ILE A 86 13.24 2.41 -7.48
C ILE A 86 14.51 2.60 -6.66
N LEU A 87 15.60 2.00 -7.13
CA LEU A 87 16.94 2.30 -6.64
C LEU A 87 17.52 3.40 -7.52
N TYR A 88 17.98 4.49 -6.91
CA TYR A 88 18.50 5.64 -7.61
C TYR A 88 19.81 6.13 -7.00
N ARG A 89 20.60 6.85 -7.79
CA ARG A 89 21.87 7.44 -7.37
C ARG A 89 21.60 8.76 -6.64
N THR A 90 22.12 8.88 -5.42
CA THR A 90 22.12 10.11 -4.60
C THR A 90 23.54 10.48 -4.15
N THR A 91 23.67 11.51 -3.32
CA THR A 91 24.93 11.92 -2.69
C THR A 91 24.73 11.92 -1.17
N ASP A 92 25.68 11.36 -0.42
CA ASP A 92 25.66 11.36 1.05
C ASP A 92 26.06 12.73 1.64
N SER A 93 26.10 12.83 2.97
CA SER A 93 26.53 14.05 3.68
C SER A 93 27.98 14.46 3.43
N ASN A 94 28.80 13.56 2.90
CA ASN A 94 30.23 13.72 2.65
C ASN A 94 30.53 13.98 1.17
N GLY A 95 29.49 14.16 0.34
CA GLY A 95 29.64 14.41 -1.09
C GLY A 95 29.93 13.16 -1.92
N GLN A 96 29.84 11.95 -1.34
CA GLN A 96 30.16 10.70 -2.04
C GLN A 96 28.93 10.11 -2.73
N PRO A 97 29.10 9.38 -3.86
CA PRO A 97 28.01 8.68 -4.51
C PRO A 97 27.42 7.59 -3.61
N GLU A 98 26.10 7.61 -3.45
CA GLU A 98 25.34 6.63 -2.65
C GLU A 98 24.15 6.11 -3.49
N ALA A 99 23.73 4.86 -3.25
CA ALA A 99 22.51 4.31 -3.83
C ALA A 99 21.40 4.33 -2.75
N ALA A 100 20.25 4.92 -3.08
CA ALA A 100 19.10 4.98 -2.19
C ALA A 100 17.87 4.35 -2.85
N MET A 101 16.93 3.87 -2.04
CA MET A 101 15.67 3.28 -2.50
C MET A 101 14.49 4.19 -2.17
N THR A 102 13.58 4.33 -3.12
CA THR A 102 12.27 4.95 -2.92
C THR A 102 11.16 4.09 -3.49
N THR A 103 9.93 4.35 -3.06
CA THR A 103 8.73 3.67 -3.57
C THR A 103 7.88 4.65 -4.37
N LEU A 104 7.67 4.37 -5.65
CA LEU A 104 6.75 5.10 -6.52
C LEU A 104 5.36 4.47 -6.43
N LEU A 105 4.37 5.24 -5.98
CA LEU A 105 2.97 4.81 -5.90
C LEU A 105 2.17 5.41 -7.05
N ILE A 106 1.50 4.58 -7.83
CA ILE A 106 0.71 5.01 -8.99
C ILE A 106 -0.78 4.85 -8.65
N PRO A 107 -1.51 5.95 -8.42
CA PRO A 107 -2.95 5.86 -8.17
C PRO A 107 -3.71 5.57 -9.47
N TYR A 108 -4.90 4.97 -9.37
CA TYR A 108 -5.81 4.82 -10.52
C TYR A 108 -6.24 6.14 -11.13
N LYS A 109 -6.28 7.20 -10.31
CA LYS A 109 -6.60 8.56 -10.74
C LYS A 109 -5.47 9.49 -10.34
N LEU A 110 -4.82 10.09 -11.34
CA LEU A 110 -3.81 11.12 -11.11
C LEU A 110 -4.52 12.40 -10.62
N LEU A 111 -4.26 12.83 -9.38
CA LEU A 111 -4.61 14.18 -8.96
C LEU A 111 -3.44 15.10 -9.26
N LEU A 112 -3.66 16.07 -10.15
CA LEU A 112 -2.68 17.07 -10.59
C LEU A 112 -1.98 17.79 -9.41
N LEU A 113 -2.69 17.93 -8.28
CA LEU A 113 -2.22 18.55 -7.04
C LEU A 113 -1.04 17.82 -6.38
N LEU A 114 -0.95 16.48 -6.52
CA LEU A 114 0.11 15.70 -5.87
C LEU A 114 1.48 15.91 -6.55
N LEU A 115 1.49 16.16 -7.86
CA LEU A 115 2.70 16.45 -8.63
C LEU A 115 3.27 17.83 -8.28
N LEU A 116 2.41 18.82 -8.00
CA LEU A 116 2.85 20.17 -7.61
C LEU A 116 3.47 20.19 -6.20
N TYR A 117 2.97 19.38 -5.26
CA TYR A 117 3.53 19.31 -3.90
C TYR A 117 4.94 18.70 -3.89
N LEU A 118 5.17 17.66 -4.69
CA LEU A 118 6.49 17.04 -4.81
C LEU A 118 7.53 17.99 -5.46
N PHE A 119 7.10 18.87 -6.36
CA PHE A 119 7.97 19.90 -6.94
C PHE A 119 8.22 21.10 -6.01
N SER A 120 7.24 21.44 -5.16
CA SER A 120 7.34 22.62 -4.27
C SER A 120 8.21 22.40 -3.03
N SER A 121 8.46 21.15 -2.62
CA SER A 121 9.26 20.83 -1.42
C SER A 121 10.77 20.72 -1.68
N GLY A 122 11.22 20.91 -2.92
CA GLY A 122 12.63 20.94 -3.30
C GLY A 122 13.06 22.35 -3.70
N GLY A 123 13.29 23.22 -2.71
CA GLY A 123 13.80 24.58 -2.87
C GLY A 123 14.54 25.02 -1.62
#